data_AF-A0A7C1UYX7-F1
#
_entry.id   AF-A0A7C1UYX7-F1
#
_cell.length_a   1.000
_cell.length_b   1.000
_cell.length_c   1.000
_cell.angle_alpha   90.00
_cell.angle_beta   90.00
_cell.angle_gamma   90.00
#
_symmetry.space_group_name_H-M   'P 1'
#
loop_
_entity.id
_entity.type
_entity.pdbx_description
1 polymer ?
#
loop_
_entity_poly.entity_id
_entity_poly.type
_entity_poly.pdbx_seq_one_letter_code
_entity_poly.pdbx_strand_id
1 'polypeptide(L)'
;MIVKDPSKVAITSDNLEAFKKVLGKAKDGYDKERIISFLSLRISRDGEYSSIGYFFLLIFKELDRLSELLNLAKTKLQGDSKYGFSDLLRLLDALLKYKHDIFSEDELDEIENFLEDVKEHKFKIKERLAAIRTHRLSLMH
;
A
#
# COMPACT_ATOMS: atom_id res chain seq x y z
N MET A 1 0.06 -12.42 13.59
CA MET A 1 1.33 -13.16 13.39
C MET A 1 1.97 -12.66 12.10
N ILE A 2 3.16 -12.09 12.20
CA ILE A 2 4.01 -11.66 11.08
C ILE A 2 5.09 -12.72 10.82
N VAL A 3 5.68 -12.71 9.63
CA VAL A 3 6.83 -13.56 9.30
C VAL A 3 8.07 -13.02 10.01
N LYS A 4 8.87 -13.93 10.60
CA LYS A 4 10.09 -13.58 11.36
C LYS A 4 11.20 -12.98 10.49
N ASP A 5 11.31 -13.45 9.26
CA ASP A 5 12.34 -13.01 8.32
C ASP A 5 11.68 -12.64 6.98
N PRO A 6 11.21 -11.39 6.84
CA PRO A 6 10.51 -10.95 5.64
C PRO A 6 11.45 -10.83 4.42
N SER A 7 12.77 -10.71 4.64
CA SER A 7 13.76 -10.62 3.56
C SER A 7 13.80 -11.88 2.68
N LYS A 8 13.47 -13.03 3.27
CA LYS A 8 13.40 -14.35 2.58
C LYS A 8 12.10 -14.60 1.82
N VAL A 9 11.09 -13.77 2.01
CA VAL A 9 9.86 -13.88 1.23
C VAL A 9 10.09 -13.20 -0.11
N ALA A 10 9.57 -13.71 -1.22
CA ALA A 10 9.54 -12.99 -2.49
C ALA A 10 8.11 -12.61 -2.82
N ILE A 11 7.87 -11.33 -3.12
CA ILE A 11 6.63 -10.88 -3.75
C ILE A 11 7.04 -10.37 -5.13
N THR A 12 6.63 -11.10 -6.17
CA THR A 12 6.90 -10.75 -7.56
C THR A 12 5.60 -10.41 -8.26
N SER A 13 5.67 -9.44 -9.17
CA SER A 13 4.56 -9.05 -10.02
C SER A 13 5.12 -8.53 -11.33
N ASP A 14 4.86 -9.25 -12.42
CA ASP A 14 5.32 -8.85 -13.75
C ASP A 14 4.79 -7.46 -14.13
N ASN A 15 3.58 -7.14 -13.68
CA ASN A 15 2.97 -5.82 -13.86
C ASN A 15 3.71 -4.73 -13.07
N LEU A 16 4.11 -5.02 -11.83
CA LEU A 16 4.89 -4.07 -11.03
C LEU A 16 6.27 -3.85 -11.66
N GLU A 17 6.94 -4.91 -12.08
CA GLU A 17 8.25 -4.82 -12.73
C GLU A 17 8.19 -4.08 -14.08
N ALA A 18 7.15 -4.32 -14.89
CA ALA A 18 6.90 -3.56 -16.11
C ALA A 18 6.67 -2.08 -15.80
N PHE A 19 5.90 -1.77 -14.75
CA PHE A 19 5.67 -0.40 -14.32
C PHE A 19 6.94 0.28 -13.82
N LYS A 20 7.78 -0.41 -13.04
CA LYS A 20 9.10 0.08 -12.61
C LYS A 20 9.99 0.44 -13.80
N LYS A 21 9.96 -0.37 -14.86
CA LYS A 21 10.68 -0.05 -16.11
C LYS A 21 10.13 1.20 -16.81
N VAL A 22 8.83 1.48 -16.71
CA VAL A 22 8.24 2.72 -17.23
C VAL A 22 8.65 3.91 -16.35
N LEU A 23 8.57 3.79 -15.03
CA LEU A 23 9.02 4.83 -14.11
C LEU A 23 10.51 5.15 -14.26
N GLY A 24 11.36 4.14 -14.47
CA GLY A 24 12.79 4.33 -14.69
C GLY A 24 13.12 5.07 -16.00
N LYS A 25 12.16 5.21 -16.92
CA LYS A 25 12.31 5.99 -18.15
C LYS A 25 11.83 7.44 -18.00
N ALA A 26 11.15 7.78 -16.90
CA ALA A 26 10.77 9.16 -16.60
C ALA A 26 12.05 9.99 -16.39
N LYS A 27 12.20 11.09 -17.14
CA LYS A 27 13.48 11.79 -17.25
C LYS A 27 13.75 12.73 -16.08
N ASP A 28 12.71 13.14 -15.38
CA ASP A 28 12.77 14.07 -14.25
C ASP A 28 11.59 13.87 -13.28
N GLY A 29 11.53 14.71 -12.24
CA GLY A 29 10.43 14.70 -11.27
C GLY A 29 9.08 15.09 -11.88
N TYR A 30 9.06 15.90 -12.94
CA TYR A 30 7.83 16.34 -13.59
C TYR A 30 7.12 15.18 -14.29
N ASP A 31 7.88 14.31 -14.98
CA ASP A 31 7.34 13.09 -15.59
C ASP A 31 6.74 12.15 -14.54
N LYS A 32 7.40 12.01 -13.38
CA LYS A 32 6.89 11.17 -12.28
C LYS A 32 5.60 11.72 -11.69
N GLU A 33 5.53 13.03 -11.44
CA GLU A 33 4.31 13.68 -10.95
C GLU A 33 3.16 13.55 -11.95
N ARG A 34 3.44 13.61 -13.26
CA ARG A 34 2.42 13.40 -14.28
C ARG A 34 1.88 11.96 -14.27
N ILE A 35 2.75 10.98 -14.06
CA ILE A 35 2.34 9.57 -13.91
C ILE A 35 1.49 9.40 -12.64
N ILE A 36 1.90 9.96 -11.51
CA ILE A 36 1.14 9.92 -10.25
C ILE A 36 -0.24 10.54 -10.45
N SER A 37 -0.30 11.75 -11.00
CA SER A 37 -1.56 12.44 -11.27
C SER A 37 -2.50 11.60 -12.14
N PHE A 38 -1.97 10.98 -13.21
CA PHE A 38 -2.75 10.10 -14.07
C PHE A 38 -3.27 8.86 -13.33
N LEU A 39 -2.45 8.22 -12.48
CA LEU A 39 -2.86 7.07 -11.69
C LEU A 39 -3.91 7.44 -10.64
N SER A 40 -3.73 8.56 -9.94
CA SER A 40 -4.67 9.08 -8.94
C SER A 40 -6.06 9.31 -9.54
N LEU A 41 -6.15 9.79 -10.79
CA LEU A 41 -7.43 9.95 -11.50
C LEU A 41 -8.14 8.63 -11.77
N ARG A 42 -7.42 7.51 -11.81
CA ARG A 42 -7.98 6.17 -12.06
C ARG A 42 -8.45 5.48 -10.78
N ILE A 43 -8.09 6.00 -9.60
CA ILE A 43 -8.58 5.52 -8.31
C ILE A 43 -10.00 6.07 -8.10
N SER A 44 -10.98 5.29 -8.54
CA SER A 44 -12.41 5.62 -8.44
C SER A 44 -13.24 4.34 -8.35
N ARG A 45 -14.37 4.38 -7.63
CA ARG A 45 -15.32 3.24 -7.50
C ARG A 45 -15.92 2.86 -8.84
N ASP A 46 -16.22 3.88 -9.65
CA ASP A 46 -16.87 3.73 -10.95
C ASP A 46 -15.85 3.59 -12.09
N GLY A 47 -14.56 3.59 -11.77
CA GLY A 47 -13.48 3.46 -12.74
C GLY A 47 -13.23 2.02 -13.15
N GLU A 48 -12.73 1.83 -14.37
CA GLU A 48 -12.37 0.52 -14.94
C GLU A 48 -11.32 -0.25 -14.09
N TYR A 49 -10.57 0.48 -13.26
CA TYR A 49 -9.47 -0.06 -12.46
C TYR A 49 -9.82 -0.31 -10.99
N SER A 50 -11.09 -0.16 -10.58
CA SER A 50 -11.50 -0.41 -9.19
C SER A 50 -11.16 -1.82 -8.71
N SER A 51 -11.28 -2.82 -9.59
CA SER A 51 -10.94 -4.23 -9.35
C SER A 51 -9.44 -4.50 -9.13
N ILE A 52 -8.57 -3.57 -9.53
CA ILE A 52 -7.12 -3.64 -9.31
C ILE A 52 -6.63 -2.57 -8.33
N GLY A 53 -7.52 -2.07 -7.46
CA GLY A 53 -7.22 -1.06 -6.45
C GLY A 53 -5.96 -1.37 -5.62
N TYR A 54 -5.75 -2.67 -5.35
CA TYR A 54 -4.58 -3.19 -4.65
C TYR A 54 -3.26 -2.92 -5.39
N PHE A 55 -3.24 -2.86 -6.72
CA PHE A 55 -2.02 -2.63 -7.49
C PHE A 55 -1.46 -1.22 -7.26
N PHE A 56 -2.33 -0.24 -7.01
CA PHE A 56 -1.90 1.12 -6.67
C PHE A 56 -1.12 1.16 -5.35
N LEU A 57 -1.39 0.25 -4.40
CA LEU A 57 -0.61 0.16 -3.14
C LEU A 57 0.87 -0.11 -3.38
N LEU A 58 1.18 -1.05 -4.27
CA LEU A 58 2.57 -1.37 -4.60
C LEU A 58 3.24 -0.23 -5.36
N ILE A 59 2.50 0.43 -6.26
CA ILE A 59 3.03 1.55 -7.04
C ILE A 59 3.35 2.76 -6.16
N PHE A 60 2.38 3.21 -5.35
CA PHE A 60 2.57 4.39 -4.51
C PHE A 60 3.60 4.13 -3.41
N LYS A 61 3.73 2.88 -2.94
CA LYS A 61 4.82 2.50 -2.05
C LYS A 61 6.19 2.64 -2.72
N GLU A 62 6.35 2.20 -3.97
CA GLU A 62 7.60 2.36 -4.73
C GLU A 62 7.96 3.83 -4.99
N LEU A 63 6.95 4.69 -5.05
CA LEU A 63 7.11 6.12 -5.28
C LEU A 63 7.27 6.94 -4.00
N ASP A 64 7.27 6.32 -2.82
CA ASP A 64 7.31 6.98 -1.51
C ASP A 64 6.12 7.93 -1.29
N ARG A 65 4.93 7.50 -1.72
CA ARG A 65 3.67 8.28 -1.71
C ARG A 65 2.53 7.53 -1.05
N LEU A 66 2.84 6.67 -0.08
CA LEU A 66 1.87 5.83 0.61
C LEU A 66 0.73 6.67 1.23
N SER A 67 1.08 7.74 1.96
CA SER A 67 0.13 8.69 2.55
C SER A 67 -0.90 9.24 1.54
N GLU A 68 -0.44 9.62 0.34
CA GLU A 68 -1.30 10.15 -0.72
C GLU A 68 -2.31 9.09 -1.16
N LEU A 69 -1.85 7.86 -1.37
CA LEU A 69 -2.72 6.75 -1.72
C LEU A 69 -3.74 6.44 -0.63
N LEU A 70 -3.32 6.37 0.64
CA LEU A 70 -4.23 6.04 1.75
C LEU A 70 -5.38 7.06 1.83
N ASN A 71 -5.07 8.35 1.65
CA ASN A 71 -6.06 9.41 1.58
C ASN A 71 -6.98 9.28 0.35
N LEU A 72 -6.43 9.00 -0.83
CA LEU A 72 -7.20 8.79 -2.05
C LEU A 72 -8.11 7.57 -1.94
N ALA A 73 -7.60 6.44 -1.46
CA ALA A 73 -8.37 5.22 -1.27
C ALA A 73 -9.52 5.44 -0.29
N LYS A 74 -9.27 6.11 0.84
CA LYS A 74 -10.32 6.46 1.81
C LYS A 74 -11.42 7.31 1.18
N THR A 75 -11.05 8.39 0.50
CA THR A 75 -12.02 9.34 -0.06
C THR A 75 -12.76 8.76 -1.28
N LYS A 76 -12.05 8.05 -2.15
CA LYS A 76 -12.56 7.61 -3.44
C LYS A 76 -13.05 6.18 -3.46
N LEU A 77 -12.58 5.28 -2.60
CA LEU A 77 -12.96 3.86 -2.65
C LEU A 77 -13.81 3.39 -1.45
N GLN A 78 -13.70 4.00 -0.26
CA GLN A 78 -14.38 3.48 0.94
C GLN A 78 -15.92 3.48 0.83
N GLY A 79 -16.54 2.32 0.98
CA GLY A 79 -17.97 2.10 0.74
C GLY A 79 -18.28 1.69 -0.69
N ASP A 80 -17.27 1.39 -1.50
CA ASP A 80 -17.42 0.62 -2.73
C ASP A 80 -17.89 -0.80 -2.38
N SER A 81 -18.94 -1.26 -3.08
CA SER A 81 -19.51 -2.60 -2.93
C SER A 81 -18.87 -3.63 -3.88
N LYS A 82 -18.03 -3.19 -4.83
CA LYS A 82 -17.39 -4.00 -5.87
C LYS A 82 -15.93 -4.39 -5.57
N TYR A 83 -15.54 -4.45 -4.29
CA TYR A 83 -14.25 -5.00 -3.83
C TYR A 83 -13.04 -4.06 -3.78
N GLY A 84 -13.05 -2.86 -4.40
CA GLY A 84 -11.84 -2.04 -4.55
C GLY A 84 -11.14 -1.64 -3.24
N PHE A 85 -11.89 -1.20 -2.23
CA PHE A 85 -11.29 -0.80 -0.94
C PHE A 85 -10.95 -2.01 -0.04
N SER A 86 -11.82 -3.02 0.01
CA SER A 86 -11.55 -4.25 0.77
C SER A 86 -10.32 -5.00 0.26
N ASP A 87 -10.11 -5.03 -1.06
CA ASP A 87 -8.95 -5.68 -1.67
C ASP A 87 -7.65 -4.89 -1.40
N LEU A 88 -7.72 -3.56 -1.39
CA LEU A 88 -6.61 -2.72 -0.94
C LEU A 88 -6.24 -3.01 0.52
N LEU A 89 -7.23 -3.05 1.43
CA LEU A 89 -7.00 -3.40 2.83
C LEU A 89 -6.44 -4.82 3.00
N ARG A 90 -6.91 -5.78 2.19
CA ARG A 90 -6.42 -7.17 2.22
C ARG A 90 -4.98 -7.28 1.75
N LEU A 91 -4.58 -6.53 0.71
CA LEU A 91 -3.19 -6.48 0.28
C LEU A 91 -2.32 -5.79 1.33
N LEU A 92 -2.77 -4.67 1.89
CA LEU A 92 -2.04 -3.98 2.96
C LEU A 92 -1.79 -4.90 4.15
N ASP A 93 -2.83 -5.59 4.60
CA ASP A 93 -2.73 -6.65 5.60
C ASP A 93 -1.64 -7.66 5.19
N ALA A 94 -1.73 -8.25 3.99
CA ALA A 94 -0.75 -9.22 3.49
C ALA A 94 0.70 -8.69 3.49
N LEU A 95 0.94 -7.47 3.01
CA LEU A 95 2.26 -6.84 3.01
C LEU A 95 2.80 -6.69 4.43
N LEU A 96 1.98 -6.21 5.38
CA LEU A 96 2.38 -6.12 6.79
C LEU A 96 2.69 -7.48 7.45
N LYS A 97 2.19 -8.59 6.90
CA LYS A 97 2.56 -9.92 7.43
C LYS A 97 3.82 -10.47 6.80
N TYR A 98 3.95 -10.34 5.49
CA TYR A 98 4.94 -11.09 4.72
C TYR A 98 6.15 -10.23 4.29
N LYS A 99 5.96 -8.92 4.20
CA LYS A 99 6.93 -7.93 3.70
C LYS A 99 6.90 -6.64 4.51
N HIS A 100 6.93 -6.78 5.84
CA HIS A 100 6.88 -5.64 6.75
C HIS A 100 8.19 -4.83 6.79
N ASP A 101 9.29 -5.37 6.27
CA ASP A 101 10.58 -4.72 6.13
C ASP A 101 10.57 -3.54 5.15
N ILE A 102 9.62 -3.51 4.21
CA ILE A 102 9.56 -2.43 3.21
C ILE A 102 8.99 -1.12 3.76
N PHE A 103 8.33 -1.15 4.92
CA PHE A 103 7.67 0.03 5.52
C PHE A 103 8.59 0.71 6.53
N SER A 104 8.75 2.03 6.46
CA SER A 104 9.41 2.82 7.52
C SER A 104 8.52 2.90 8.77
N GLU A 105 9.06 3.36 9.92
CA GLU A 105 8.21 3.63 11.10
C GLU A 105 7.17 4.71 10.81
N ASP A 106 7.54 5.78 10.09
CA ASP A 106 6.61 6.85 9.70
C ASP A 106 5.46 6.28 8.85
N GLU A 107 5.74 5.35 7.92
CA GLU A 107 4.69 4.70 7.14
C GLU A 107 3.78 3.79 7.99
N LEU A 108 4.31 3.17 9.05
CA LEU A 108 3.46 2.42 10.01
C LEU A 108 2.53 3.37 10.77
N ASP A 109 3.01 4.55 11.17
CA ASP A 109 2.20 5.60 11.80
C ASP A 109 1.11 6.11 10.84
N GLU A 110 1.45 6.34 9.57
CA GLU A 110 0.49 6.74 8.54
C GLU A 110 -0.61 5.69 8.33
N ILE A 111 -0.24 4.41 8.29
CA ILE A 111 -1.21 3.32 8.18
C ILE A 111 -2.10 3.28 9.43
N GLU A 112 -1.53 3.43 10.63
CA GLU A 112 -2.28 3.44 11.89
C GLU A 112 -3.33 4.56 11.90
N ASN A 113 -2.91 5.78 11.56
CA ASN A 113 -3.79 6.94 11.47
C ASN A 113 -4.88 6.76 10.40
N PHE A 114 -4.53 6.21 9.24
CA PHE A 114 -5.50 5.90 8.18
C PHE A 114 -6.62 4.98 8.68
N LEU A 115 -6.29 3.98 9.51
CA LEU A 115 -7.26 2.99 9.99
C LEU A 115 -8.30 3.57 10.95
N GLU A 116 -8.04 4.66 11.67
CA GLU A 116 -8.99 5.20 12.65
C GLU A 116 -10.36 5.49 12.04
N ASP A 117 -10.37 6.09 10.85
CA ASP A 117 -11.59 6.50 10.15
C ASP A 117 -12.13 5.48 9.14
N VAL A 118 -11.45 4.33 9.00
CA VAL A 118 -11.95 3.24 8.16
C VAL A 118 -13.18 2.60 8.80
N LYS A 119 -14.30 2.58 8.07
CA LYS A 119 -15.57 1.98 8.51
C LYS A 119 -15.73 0.52 8.11
N GLU A 120 -14.89 0.04 7.20
CA GLU A 120 -14.90 -1.33 6.69
C GLU A 120 -14.09 -2.28 7.59
N HIS A 121 -14.20 -3.58 7.32
CA HIS A 121 -13.43 -4.59 8.03
C HIS A 121 -11.92 -4.37 7.83
N LYS A 122 -11.20 -4.16 8.95
CA LYS A 122 -9.77 -3.78 8.98
C LYS A 122 -8.83 -4.99 9.00
N PHE A 123 -9.33 -6.20 8.77
CA PHE A 123 -8.57 -7.46 8.87
C PHE A 123 -7.77 -7.54 10.19
N LYS A 124 -6.48 -7.91 10.13
CA LYS A 124 -5.59 -7.96 11.30
C LYS A 124 -4.51 -6.86 11.21
N ILE A 125 -4.81 -5.74 10.54
CA ILE A 125 -3.82 -4.71 10.23
C ILE A 125 -3.28 -4.10 11.53
N LYS A 126 -4.14 -3.72 12.48
CA LYS A 126 -3.72 -3.16 13.78
C LYS A 126 -2.81 -4.11 14.56
N GLU A 127 -3.17 -5.39 14.62
CA GLU A 127 -2.37 -6.41 15.30
C GLU A 127 -1.03 -6.67 14.60
N ARG A 128 -0.97 -6.48 13.27
CA ARG A 128 0.29 -6.57 12.51
C ARG A 128 1.19 -5.38 12.81
N LEU A 129 0.65 -4.15 12.83
CA LEU A 129 1.43 -2.96 13.20
C LEU A 129 2.08 -3.13 14.58
N ALA A 130 1.30 -3.52 15.59
CA ALA A 130 1.82 -3.79 16.93
C ALA A 130 2.92 -4.88 16.92
N ALA A 131 2.69 -5.99 16.21
CA ALA A 131 3.67 -7.08 16.12
C ALA A 131 4.96 -6.67 15.41
N ILE A 132 4.89 -5.83 14.37
CA ILE A 132 6.06 -5.30 13.65
C ILE A 132 6.90 -4.44 14.59
N ARG A 133 6.27 -3.50 15.30
CA ARG A 133 6.98 -2.63 16.24
C ARG A 133 7.66 -3.43 17.35
N THR A 134 6.96 -4.38 17.98
CA THR A 134 7.57 -5.27 18.98
C THR A 134 8.74 -6.07 18.40
N HIS A 135 8.58 -6.60 17.19
CA HIS A 135 9.65 -7.35 16.53
C HIS A 135 10.88 -6.48 16.27
N ARG A 136 10.71 -5.26 15.75
CA ARG A 136 11.83 -4.33 15.53
C ARG A 136 12.54 -3.95 16.82
N LEU A 137 11.80 -3.66 17.89
CA LEU A 137 12.37 -3.39 19.20
C LEU A 137 13.19 -4.57 19.74
N SER A 138 12.75 -5.81 19.49
CA SER A 138 13.48 -7.02 19.89
C SER A 138 14.79 -7.24 19.14
N LEU A 139 14.98 -6.60 17.98
CA LEU A 139 16.22 -6.67 17.19
C LEU A 139 17.23 -5.56 17.57
N MET A 140 16.79 -4.54 18.32
CA MET A 140 17.64 -3.43 18.78
C MET A 140 18.40 -3.74 20.08
N HIS A 141 18.13 -4.90 20.68
CA HIS A 141 18.76 -5.41 21.91
C HIS A 141 19.59 -6.66 21.59
#